data_AF-A0A7X9EAA5-F1
#
_entry.id   AF-A0A7X9EAA5-F1
#
_cell.length_a   1.000
_cell.length_b   1.000
_cell.length_c   1.000
_cell.angle_alpha   90.00
_cell.angle_beta   90.00
_cell.angle_gamma   90.00
#
_symmetry.space_group_name_H-M   'P 1'
#
loop_
_entity.id
_entity.type
_entity.pdbx_description
1 polymer ?
#
loop_
_entity_poly.entity_id
_entity_poly.type
_entity_poly.pdbx_seq_one_letter_code
_entity_poly.pdbx_strand_id
1 'polypeptide(L)'
;MLTIEEYIARRKKEDNLNEFDTDIRTQNMKICVDYVFEYFNNYMNITEAEEKTILNNERLEKYRKQLREYEPEVREWVVNIYDEYEKQLPRHVGNALKEDEFFFLYNSDNEFRSASYECYSKLIKKLLFLKDQTEMLFLLIKDYHRVESEKKYSYGTPSISEEINDWVEKTWAKYHVNLFAFAYDWINYFFNNEDIWPSTHRRKSQYTWRKYDYDYKQKSNLFNLDSLYRKMPKKTFVKGRKQEIEILLMYYWLHDMEGDDDYWQEYLERVLPALKKE
;
A
#
# COMPACT_ATOMS: atom_id res chain seq x y z
N MET A 1 -23.07 -31.45 -1.16
CA MET A 1 -23.88 -31.99 -0.05
C MET A 1 -24.79 -33.07 -0.59
N LEU A 2 -24.92 -34.19 0.12
CA LEU A 2 -25.97 -35.18 -0.14
C LEU A 2 -27.33 -34.56 0.18
N THR A 3 -28.40 -34.92 -0.53
CA THR A 3 -29.76 -34.60 -0.07
C THR A 3 -30.06 -35.40 1.20
N ILE A 4 -31.09 -35.00 1.95
CA ILE A 4 -31.53 -35.76 3.13
C ILE A 4 -31.89 -37.21 2.77
N GLU A 5 -32.47 -37.45 1.60
CA GLU A 5 -32.80 -38.82 1.16
C GLU A 5 -31.54 -39.63 0.87
N GLU A 6 -30.55 -39.03 0.20
CA GLU A 6 -29.27 -39.68 -0.10
C GLU A 6 -28.45 -39.96 1.16
N TYR A 7 -28.45 -39.03 2.12
CA TYR A 7 -27.79 -39.19 3.42
C TYR A 7 -28.43 -40.29 4.25
N ILE A 8 -29.76 -40.31 4.34
CA ILE A 8 -30.51 -41.37 5.04
C ILE A 8 -30.27 -42.72 4.34
N ALA A 9 -30.28 -42.78 3.00
CA ALA A 9 -29.98 -44.01 2.26
C ALA A 9 -28.57 -44.55 2.55
N ARG A 10 -27.58 -43.65 2.67
CA ARG A 10 -26.20 -44.02 3.05
C ARG A 10 -26.14 -44.57 4.48
N ARG A 11 -26.70 -43.86 5.47
CA ARG A 11 -26.70 -44.30 6.88
C ARG A 11 -27.46 -45.62 7.08
N LYS A 12 -28.59 -45.81 6.38
CA LYS A 12 -29.34 -47.09 6.38
C LYS A 12 -28.48 -48.27 5.92
N LYS A 13 -27.64 -48.05 4.90
CA LYS A 13 -26.73 -49.08 4.37
C LYS A 13 -25.56 -49.35 5.31
N GLU A 14 -25.00 -48.31 5.93
CA GLU A 14 -23.91 -48.43 6.92
C GLU A 14 -24.37 -49.17 8.18
N ASP A 15 -25.56 -48.86 8.67
CA ASP A 15 -26.10 -49.41 9.92
C ASP A 15 -26.94 -50.69 9.68
N ASN A 16 -27.00 -51.18 8.43
CA ASN A 16 -27.79 -52.34 7.98
C ASN A 16 -29.24 -52.34 8.52
N LEU A 17 -29.90 -51.19 8.43
CA LEU A 17 -31.25 -51.01 8.98
C LEU A 17 -32.29 -51.76 8.13
N ASN A 18 -33.01 -52.70 8.72
CA ASN A 18 -34.18 -53.33 8.11
C ASN A 18 -35.47 -52.65 8.53
N GLU A 19 -35.93 -51.67 7.75
CA GLU A 19 -37.12 -50.86 8.05
C GLU A 19 -38.45 -51.61 7.96
N PHE A 20 -38.46 -52.82 7.39
CA PHE A 20 -39.65 -53.65 7.22
C PHE A 20 -39.84 -54.67 8.34
N ASP A 21 -38.95 -54.71 9.32
CA ASP A 21 -39.09 -55.56 10.50
C ASP A 21 -40.14 -54.98 11.46
N THR A 22 -41.26 -55.70 11.61
CA THR A 22 -42.40 -55.29 12.42
C THR A 22 -42.17 -55.42 13.92
N ASP A 23 -41.23 -56.27 14.35
CA ASP A 23 -40.99 -56.57 15.76
C ASP A 23 -40.15 -55.46 16.42
N ILE A 24 -39.32 -54.77 15.64
CA ILE A 24 -38.46 -53.66 16.09
C ILE A 24 -38.91 -52.28 15.56
N ARG A 25 -40.17 -52.17 15.10
CA ARG A 25 -40.72 -50.96 14.46
C ARG A 25 -40.47 -49.66 15.23
N THR A 26 -40.66 -49.68 16.56
CA THR A 26 -40.47 -48.50 17.41
C THR A 26 -39.01 -48.04 17.45
N GLN A 27 -38.07 -48.99 17.42
CA GLN A 27 -36.64 -48.72 17.42
C GLN A 27 -36.19 -48.19 16.05
N ASN A 28 -36.68 -48.79 14.96
CA ASN A 28 -36.45 -48.31 13.59
C ASN A 28 -36.95 -46.87 13.41
N MET A 29 -38.13 -46.55 13.94
CA MET A 29 -38.68 -45.20 13.88
C MET A 29 -37.77 -44.19 14.59
N LYS A 30 -37.26 -44.54 15.78
CA LYS A 30 -36.33 -43.69 16.52
C LYS A 30 -35.03 -43.46 15.75
N ILE A 31 -34.44 -44.52 15.19
CA ILE A 31 -33.20 -44.45 14.40
C ILE A 31 -33.37 -43.54 13.17
N CYS A 32 -34.49 -43.67 12.44
CA CYS A 32 -34.76 -42.81 11.30
C CYS A 32 -34.92 -41.33 11.69
N VAL A 33 -35.56 -41.05 12.84
CA VAL A 33 -35.66 -39.69 13.38
C VAL A 33 -34.28 -39.16 13.78
N ASP A 34 -33.44 -40.01 14.39
CA ASP A 34 -32.07 -39.65 14.77
C ASP A 34 -31.22 -39.30 13.53
N TYR A 35 -31.36 -40.01 12.41
CA TYR A 35 -30.69 -39.63 11.16
C TYR A 35 -31.13 -38.28 10.61
N VAL A 36 -32.41 -37.94 10.72
CA VAL A 36 -32.94 -36.62 10.32
C VAL A 36 -32.34 -35.53 11.22
N PHE A 37 -32.30 -35.77 12.53
CA PHE A 37 -31.65 -34.85 13.47
C PHE A 37 -30.15 -34.71 13.20
N GLU A 38 -29.43 -35.80 12.95
CA GLU A 38 -28.01 -35.80 12.64
C GLU A 38 -27.72 -35.02 11.34
N TYR A 39 -28.56 -35.21 10.31
CA TYR A 39 -28.44 -34.50 9.04
C TYR A 39 -28.54 -32.98 9.22
N PHE A 40 -29.59 -32.49 9.91
CA PHE A 40 -29.79 -31.04 10.07
C PHE A 40 -28.90 -30.42 11.14
N ASN A 41 -28.61 -31.11 12.24
CA ASN A 41 -27.87 -30.52 13.35
C ASN A 41 -26.36 -30.71 13.26
N ASN A 42 -25.89 -31.78 12.62
CA ASN A 42 -24.46 -32.08 12.54
C ASN A 42 -23.97 -31.97 11.10
N TYR A 43 -24.56 -32.70 10.15
CA TYR A 43 -24.04 -32.73 8.77
C TYR A 43 -24.15 -31.36 8.07
N MET A 44 -25.31 -30.70 8.13
CA MET A 44 -25.48 -29.35 7.58
C MET A 44 -24.63 -28.32 8.31
N ASN A 45 -24.67 -28.30 9.64
CA ASN A 45 -23.94 -27.29 10.44
C ASN A 45 -22.41 -27.44 10.38
N ILE A 46 -21.87 -28.67 10.37
CA ILE A 46 -20.43 -28.92 10.26
C ILE A 46 -19.94 -28.51 8.87
N THR A 47 -20.66 -28.88 7.82
CA THR A 47 -20.27 -28.53 6.45
C THR A 47 -20.28 -27.00 6.25
N GLU A 48 -21.30 -26.29 6.74
CA GLU A 48 -21.32 -24.82 6.69
C GLU A 48 -20.22 -24.16 7.53
N ALA A 49 -19.88 -24.72 8.69
CA ALA A 49 -18.80 -24.22 9.53
C ALA A 49 -17.41 -24.49 8.91
N GLU A 50 -17.21 -25.66 8.31
CA GLU A 50 -16.01 -26.03 7.57
C GLU A 50 -15.86 -25.17 6.31
N GLU A 51 -16.91 -24.96 5.52
CA GLU A 51 -16.91 -24.07 4.36
C GLU A 51 -16.60 -22.61 4.74
N LYS A 52 -17.17 -22.11 5.84
CA LYS A 52 -16.83 -20.77 6.37
C LYS A 52 -15.36 -20.69 6.80
N THR A 53 -14.84 -21.76 7.40
CA THR A 53 -13.43 -21.83 7.83
C THR A 53 -12.49 -21.87 6.62
N ILE A 54 -12.81 -22.66 5.60
CA ILE A 54 -12.07 -22.74 4.34
C ILE A 54 -12.09 -21.38 3.64
N LEU A 55 -13.26 -20.75 3.50
CA LEU A 55 -13.40 -19.46 2.86
C LEU A 55 -12.63 -18.36 3.62
N ASN A 56 -12.64 -18.39 4.96
CA ASN A 56 -11.84 -17.46 5.76
C ASN A 56 -10.35 -17.70 5.54
N ASN A 57 -9.89 -18.95 5.53
CA ASN A 57 -8.49 -19.28 5.28
C ASN A 57 -8.04 -18.83 3.89
N GLU A 58 -8.84 -19.07 2.84
CA GLU A 58 -8.56 -18.58 1.49
C GLU A 58 -8.48 -17.06 1.42
N ARG A 59 -9.40 -16.36 2.12
CA ARG A 59 -9.41 -14.90 2.25
C ARG A 59 -8.12 -14.39 2.89
N LEU A 60 -7.67 -15.00 3.98
CA LEU A 60 -6.44 -14.63 4.69
C LEU A 60 -5.20 -14.93 3.85
N GLU A 61 -5.13 -16.08 3.19
CA GLU A 61 -4.01 -16.41 2.29
C GLU A 61 -3.90 -15.44 1.12
N LYS A 62 -5.04 -15.04 0.55
CA LYS A 62 -5.05 -14.00 -0.50
C LYS A 62 -4.48 -12.69 0.02
N TYR A 63 -4.85 -12.28 1.24
CA TYR A 63 -4.33 -11.06 1.83
C TYR A 63 -2.84 -11.17 2.19
N ARG A 64 -2.40 -12.29 2.77
CA ARG A 64 -0.99 -12.59 3.05
C ARG A 64 -0.13 -12.52 1.78
N LYS A 65 -0.62 -13.05 0.65
CA LYS A 65 0.07 -12.95 -0.65
C LYS A 65 0.23 -11.52 -1.15
N GLN A 66 -0.71 -10.61 -0.86
CA GLN A 66 -0.56 -9.18 -1.21
C GLN A 66 0.55 -8.50 -0.40
N LEU A 67 0.87 -9.04 0.77
CA LEU A 67 1.88 -8.54 1.68
C LEU A 67 3.20 -9.33 1.60
N ARG A 68 3.42 -10.10 0.52
CA ARG A 68 4.59 -10.99 0.40
C ARG A 68 5.95 -10.27 0.53
N GLU A 69 6.00 -9.01 0.12
CA GLU A 69 7.22 -8.19 0.16
C GLU A 69 7.51 -7.64 1.56
N TYR A 70 6.55 -7.71 2.49
CA TYR A 70 6.73 -7.28 3.87
C TYR A 70 7.47 -8.36 4.67
N GLU A 71 8.19 -7.93 5.70
CA GLU A 71 8.86 -8.78 6.67
C GLU A 71 7.85 -9.76 7.30
N PRO A 72 8.22 -11.05 7.50
CA PRO A 72 7.28 -12.07 7.96
C PRO A 72 6.55 -11.71 9.26
N GLU A 73 7.26 -11.12 10.23
CA GLU A 73 6.67 -10.71 11.51
C GLU A 73 5.61 -9.62 11.33
N VAL A 74 5.93 -8.58 10.56
CA VAL A 74 5.00 -7.48 10.23
C VAL A 74 3.81 -8.01 9.44
N ARG A 75 4.06 -8.88 8.47
CA ARG A 75 3.03 -9.49 7.63
C ARG A 75 2.03 -10.29 8.45
N GLU A 76 2.50 -11.22 9.29
CA GLU A 76 1.60 -12.05 10.10
C GLU A 76 0.81 -11.21 11.11
N TRP A 77 1.44 -10.20 11.71
CA TRP A 77 0.74 -9.26 12.58
C TRP A 77 -0.39 -8.51 11.85
N VAL A 78 -0.13 -7.99 10.65
CA VAL A 78 -1.14 -7.31 9.83
C VAL A 78 -2.25 -8.27 9.38
N VAL A 79 -1.91 -9.51 9.03
CA VAL A 79 -2.90 -10.54 8.64
C VAL A 79 -3.81 -10.88 9.82
N ASN A 80 -3.27 -11.01 11.04
CA ASN A 80 -4.07 -11.26 12.23
C ASN A 80 -5.02 -10.08 12.54
N ILE A 81 -4.56 -8.83 12.39
CA ILE A 81 -5.43 -7.65 12.51
C ILE A 81 -6.55 -7.68 11.46
N TYR A 82 -6.26 -8.13 10.24
CA TYR A 82 -7.28 -8.24 9.21
C TYR A 82 -8.27 -9.37 9.49
N ASP A 83 -7.83 -10.49 10.07
CA ASP A 83 -8.73 -11.57 10.50
C ASP A 83 -9.68 -11.11 11.62
N GLU A 84 -9.15 -10.42 12.64
CA GLU A 84 -9.92 -9.99 13.80
C GLU A 84 -10.84 -8.79 13.53
N TYR A 85 -10.37 -7.81 12.75
CA TYR A 85 -11.03 -6.50 12.62
C TYR A 85 -11.46 -6.16 11.19
N GLU A 86 -11.11 -6.99 10.20
CA GLU A 86 -11.34 -6.76 8.77
C GLU A 86 -10.75 -5.43 8.28
N LYS A 87 -9.65 -4.98 8.90
CA LYS A 87 -8.96 -3.73 8.57
C LYS A 87 -7.65 -4.01 7.86
N GLN A 88 -7.51 -3.44 6.66
CA GLN A 88 -6.25 -3.46 5.92
C GLN A 88 -5.32 -2.38 6.46
N LEU A 89 -4.63 -2.68 7.56
CA LEU A 89 -3.82 -1.70 8.29
C LEU A 89 -2.80 -0.93 7.44
N PRO A 90 -2.03 -1.56 6.52
CA PRO A 90 -1.08 -0.85 5.66
C PRO A 90 -1.72 0.26 4.81
N ARG A 91 -2.99 0.09 4.41
CA ARG A 91 -3.73 1.12 3.67
C ARG A 91 -4.06 2.32 4.56
N HIS A 92 -4.44 2.07 5.81
CA HIS A 92 -4.71 3.14 6.78
C HIS A 92 -3.43 3.88 7.18
N VAL A 93 -2.34 3.15 7.38
CA VAL A 93 -1.01 3.71 7.67
C VAL A 93 -0.52 4.54 6.48
N GLY A 94 -0.54 4.00 5.27
CA GLY A 94 -0.15 4.74 4.07
C GLY A 94 -0.92 6.04 3.89
N ASN A 95 -2.25 6.03 4.12
CA ASN A 95 -3.05 7.25 4.07
C ASN A 95 -2.67 8.28 5.15
N ALA A 96 -2.32 7.84 6.36
CA ALA A 96 -1.88 8.73 7.44
C ALA A 96 -0.49 9.34 7.19
N LEU A 97 0.35 8.64 6.44
CA LEU A 97 1.70 9.04 6.06
C LEU A 97 1.76 9.93 4.82
N LYS A 98 0.73 9.92 3.95
CA LYS A 98 0.66 10.79 2.75
C LYS A 98 0.76 12.28 3.04
N GLU A 99 0.48 12.70 4.26
CA GLU A 99 0.61 14.09 4.70
C GLU A 99 2.08 14.49 4.97
N ASP A 100 2.97 13.51 5.11
CA ASP A 100 4.40 13.75 5.29
C ASP A 100 5.12 13.78 3.93
N GLU A 101 5.30 15.00 3.43
CA GLU A 101 5.96 15.32 2.16
C GLU A 101 7.39 14.74 2.04
N PHE A 102 8.03 14.40 3.16
CA PHE A 102 9.42 13.95 3.20
C PHE A 102 9.59 12.49 3.60
N PHE A 103 8.50 11.74 3.76
CA PHE A 103 8.52 10.35 4.22
C PHE A 103 9.51 9.48 3.43
N PHE A 104 9.52 9.58 2.10
CA PHE A 104 10.43 8.79 1.25
C PHE A 104 11.90 9.17 1.38
N LEU A 105 12.23 10.31 2.01
CA LEU A 105 13.60 10.71 2.29
C LEU A 105 14.13 10.15 3.62
N TYR A 106 13.31 9.46 4.41
CA TYR A 106 13.70 8.93 5.72
C TYR A 106 14.79 7.87 5.61
N ASN A 107 15.75 7.90 6.53
CA ASN A 107 16.88 6.97 6.51
C ASN A 107 17.38 6.59 7.92
N SER A 108 16.67 7.00 8.96
CA SER A 108 17.06 6.73 10.35
C SER A 108 15.88 6.28 11.19
N ASP A 109 16.13 5.42 12.17
CA ASP A 109 15.09 4.90 13.05
C ASP A 109 14.37 6.01 13.82
N ASN A 110 15.06 7.10 14.18
CA ASN A 110 14.43 8.23 14.87
C ASN A 110 13.34 8.92 14.04
N GLU A 111 13.53 9.03 12.72
CA GLU A 111 12.52 9.58 11.81
C GLU A 111 11.30 8.67 11.73
N PHE A 112 11.53 7.37 11.55
CA PHE A 112 10.46 6.37 11.54
C PHE A 112 9.71 6.29 12.89
N ARG A 113 10.42 6.43 14.02
CA ARG A 113 9.81 6.51 15.35
C ARG A 113 8.92 7.75 15.47
N SER A 114 9.40 8.90 15.02
CA SER A 114 8.63 10.15 15.05
C SER A 114 7.35 10.02 14.21
N ALA A 115 7.47 9.53 12.98
CA ALA A 115 6.32 9.25 12.13
C ALA A 115 5.38 8.19 12.74
N SER A 116 5.90 7.20 13.48
CA SER A 116 5.05 6.21 14.16
C SER A 116 4.18 6.83 15.25
N TYR A 117 4.69 7.80 16.01
CA TYR A 117 3.91 8.51 17.02
C TYR A 117 2.85 9.41 16.40
N GLU A 118 3.21 10.13 15.33
CA GLU A 118 2.25 10.96 14.59
C GLU A 118 1.15 10.10 13.96
N CYS A 119 1.52 9.02 13.26
CA CYS A 119 0.59 8.06 12.69
C CYS A 119 -0.33 7.45 13.75
N TYR A 120 0.23 7.01 14.89
CA TYR A 120 -0.54 6.50 16.02
C TYR A 120 -1.58 7.52 16.51
N SER A 121 -1.19 8.77 16.70
CA SER A 121 -2.09 9.84 17.17
C SER A 121 -3.28 10.07 16.22
N LYS A 122 -3.07 9.91 14.91
CA LYS A 122 -4.11 10.04 13.87
C LYS A 122 -5.04 8.82 13.85
N LEU A 123 -4.49 7.61 14.07
CA LEU A 123 -5.21 6.35 13.89
C LEU A 123 -5.90 5.83 15.15
N ILE A 124 -5.34 6.07 16.34
CA ILE A 124 -5.79 5.43 17.60
C ILE A 124 -7.27 5.67 17.92
N LYS A 125 -7.82 6.83 17.53
CA LYS A 125 -9.25 7.15 17.74
C LYS A 125 -10.19 6.22 16.95
N LYS A 126 -9.73 5.67 15.83
CA LYS A 126 -10.52 4.79 14.93
C LYS A 126 -10.10 3.33 15.05
N LEU A 127 -8.83 3.08 15.37
CA LEU A 127 -8.21 1.76 15.43
C LEU A 127 -7.68 1.52 16.84
N LEU A 128 -8.60 1.30 17.79
CA LEU A 128 -8.28 1.13 19.22
C LEU A 128 -7.35 -0.06 19.49
N PHE A 129 -7.37 -1.08 18.63
CA PHE A 129 -6.48 -2.25 18.70
C PHE A 129 -5.00 -1.90 18.50
N LEU A 130 -4.66 -0.68 18.05
CA LEU A 130 -3.28 -0.21 17.99
C LEU A 130 -2.71 0.14 19.38
N LYS A 131 -3.56 0.22 20.41
CA LYS A 131 -3.10 0.46 21.77
C LYS A 131 -2.10 -0.63 22.17
N ASP A 132 -0.98 -0.21 22.74
CA ASP A 132 0.12 -1.09 23.15
C ASP A 132 0.82 -1.85 21.99
N GLN A 133 0.53 -1.49 20.73
CA GLN A 133 1.14 -2.06 19.51
C GLN A 133 2.05 -1.04 18.79
N THR A 134 2.60 -0.07 19.51
CA THR A 134 3.40 1.03 18.94
C THR A 134 4.70 0.53 18.29
N GLU A 135 5.30 -0.54 18.82
CA GLU A 135 6.49 -1.17 18.23
C GLU A 135 6.17 -1.78 16.86
N MET A 136 5.09 -2.55 16.78
CA MET A 136 4.66 -3.17 15.53
C MET A 136 4.23 -2.12 14.49
N LEU A 137 3.61 -1.02 14.93
CA LEU A 137 3.29 0.10 14.05
C LEU A 137 4.56 0.76 13.51
N PHE A 138 5.59 0.95 14.34
CA PHE A 138 6.89 1.45 13.90
C PHE A 138 7.53 0.53 12.85
N LEU A 139 7.56 -0.78 13.11
CA LEU A 139 8.09 -1.77 12.17
C LEU A 139 7.32 -1.75 10.85
N LEU A 140 5.98 -1.69 10.91
CA LEU A 140 5.14 -1.58 9.72
C LEU A 140 5.43 -0.31 8.93
N ILE A 141 5.61 0.84 9.57
CA ILE A 141 5.90 2.10 8.87
C ILE A 141 7.26 2.04 8.17
N LYS A 142 8.27 1.50 8.85
CA LYS A 142 9.61 1.31 8.29
C LYS A 142 9.58 0.34 7.10
N ASP A 143 8.84 -0.75 7.23
CA ASP A 143 8.72 -1.75 6.17
C ASP A 143 7.85 -1.28 5.01
N TYR A 144 6.79 -0.51 5.30
CA TYR A 144 5.97 0.18 4.30
C TYR A 144 6.82 1.15 3.46
N HIS A 145 7.69 1.94 4.11
CA HIS A 145 8.64 2.81 3.41
C HIS A 145 9.51 2.02 2.43
N ARG A 146 10.10 0.91 2.90
CA ARG A 146 10.95 0.05 2.07
C ARG A 146 10.18 -0.54 0.89
N VAL A 147 9.05 -1.20 1.16
CA VAL A 147 8.24 -1.88 0.13
C VAL A 147 7.74 -0.89 -0.93
N GLU A 148 7.23 0.28 -0.53
CA GLU A 148 6.75 1.28 -1.50
C GLU A 148 7.91 1.94 -2.26
N SER A 149 9.07 2.13 -1.62
CA SER A 149 10.29 2.59 -2.29
C SER A 149 10.78 1.60 -3.34
N GLU A 150 10.81 0.30 -3.02
CA GLU A 150 11.25 -0.75 -3.94
C GLU A 150 10.27 -0.94 -5.10
N LYS A 151 8.96 -0.96 -4.83
CA LYS A 151 7.94 -1.03 -5.90
C LYS A 151 8.14 0.05 -6.94
N LYS A 152 8.29 1.31 -6.50
CA LYS A 152 8.51 2.44 -7.42
C LYS A 152 9.84 2.33 -8.19
N TYR A 153 10.87 1.69 -7.60
CA TYR A 153 12.11 1.38 -8.31
C TYR A 153 11.92 0.28 -9.38
N SER A 154 11.07 -0.71 -9.10
CA SER A 154 10.89 -1.91 -9.95
C SER A 154 10.15 -1.65 -11.27
N TYR A 155 9.40 -0.55 -11.38
CA TYR A 155 8.69 -0.18 -12.63
C TYR A 155 9.62 0.41 -13.71
N GLY A 156 10.92 0.40 -13.47
CA GLY A 156 11.94 0.96 -14.35
C GLY A 156 12.33 2.36 -13.89
N THR A 157 13.57 2.52 -13.44
CA THR A 157 14.13 3.85 -13.16
C THR A 157 14.43 4.54 -14.47
N PRO A 158 13.96 5.78 -14.65
CA PRO A 158 14.32 6.52 -15.84
C PRO A 158 15.82 6.81 -15.86
N SER A 159 16.45 6.54 -16.99
CA SER A 159 17.82 6.95 -17.22
C SER A 159 17.82 8.41 -17.66
N ILE A 160 18.25 9.30 -16.79
CA ILE A 160 18.26 10.75 -17.06
C ILE A 160 19.62 11.19 -17.60
N SER A 161 20.67 10.97 -16.81
CA SER A 161 22.06 11.19 -17.18
C SER A 161 22.95 10.38 -16.24
N GLU A 162 24.18 10.08 -16.65
CA GLU A 162 25.12 9.30 -15.84
C GLU A 162 25.28 9.88 -14.43
N GLU A 163 25.44 11.20 -14.31
CA GLU A 163 25.61 11.88 -13.02
C GLU A 163 24.39 11.73 -12.09
N ILE A 164 23.18 11.94 -12.63
CA ILE A 164 21.95 11.82 -11.85
C ILE A 164 21.69 10.37 -11.46
N ASN A 165 21.89 9.44 -12.39
CA ASN A 165 21.70 8.01 -12.16
C ASN A 165 22.67 7.53 -11.06
N ASP A 166 23.96 7.88 -11.17
CA ASP A 166 24.98 7.59 -10.17
C ASP A 166 24.60 8.11 -8.77
N TRP A 167 24.12 9.35 -8.71
CA TRP A 167 23.72 9.96 -7.44
C TRP A 167 22.54 9.21 -6.81
N VAL A 168 21.53 8.85 -7.61
CA VAL A 168 20.36 8.11 -7.13
C VAL A 168 20.74 6.70 -6.68
N GLU A 169 21.53 5.98 -7.49
CA GLU A 169 21.99 4.62 -7.16
C GLU A 169 22.86 4.59 -5.90
N LYS A 170 23.81 5.53 -5.77
CA LYS A 170 24.64 5.67 -4.55
C LYS A 170 23.79 6.02 -3.33
N THR A 171 22.76 6.84 -3.51
CA THR A 171 21.84 7.21 -2.42
C THR A 171 21.02 6.01 -1.96
N TRP A 172 20.49 5.24 -2.89
CA TRP A 172 19.78 3.99 -2.61
C TRP A 172 20.70 2.98 -1.91
N ALA A 173 21.86 2.70 -2.49
CA ALA A 173 22.80 1.69 -1.97
C ALA A 173 23.31 2.01 -0.56
N LYS A 174 23.48 3.30 -0.23
CA LYS A 174 24.03 3.71 1.07
C LYS A 174 22.97 3.99 2.14
N TYR A 175 21.83 4.57 1.76
CA TYR A 175 20.84 5.08 2.70
C TYR A 175 19.48 4.38 2.60
N HIS A 176 19.30 3.48 1.63
CA HIS A 176 18.00 2.87 1.29
C HIS A 176 16.90 3.91 1.03
N VAL A 177 17.30 5.06 0.47
CA VAL A 177 16.40 6.16 0.12
C VAL A 177 16.19 6.16 -1.39
N ASN A 178 14.94 6.05 -1.81
CA ASN A 178 14.58 6.16 -3.21
C ASN A 178 14.17 7.60 -3.56
N LEU A 179 15.07 8.32 -4.22
CA LEU A 179 14.84 9.71 -4.63
C LEU A 179 13.79 9.86 -5.73
N PHE A 180 13.64 8.86 -6.60
CA PHE A 180 12.55 8.81 -7.57
C PHE A 180 11.19 8.64 -6.88
N ALA A 181 11.13 7.79 -5.84
CA ALA A 181 9.90 7.61 -5.06
C ALA A 181 9.45 8.91 -4.39
N PHE A 182 10.40 9.68 -3.85
CA PHE A 182 10.16 11.02 -3.32
C PHE A 182 9.69 11.99 -4.41
N ALA A 183 10.40 12.07 -5.53
CA ALA A 183 10.07 13.00 -6.60
C ALA A 183 8.67 12.77 -7.17
N TYR A 184 8.32 11.50 -7.41
CA TYR A 184 6.97 11.10 -7.82
C TYR A 184 5.91 11.54 -6.81
N ASP A 185 6.15 11.28 -5.52
CA ASP A 185 5.19 11.59 -4.47
C ASP A 185 4.96 13.10 -4.36
N TRP A 186 6.05 13.88 -4.39
CA TRP A 186 5.99 15.34 -4.42
C TRP A 186 5.22 15.87 -5.63
N ILE A 187 5.48 15.36 -6.84
CA ILE A 187 4.78 15.82 -8.04
C ILE A 187 3.28 15.50 -7.96
N ASN A 188 2.90 14.33 -7.47
CA ASN A 188 1.49 13.98 -7.29
C ASN A 188 0.83 14.90 -6.24
N TYR A 189 1.49 15.19 -5.13
CA TYR A 189 1.01 16.16 -4.16
C TYR A 189 0.91 17.55 -4.79
N PHE A 190 1.96 18.03 -5.44
CA PHE A 190 2.02 19.34 -6.07
C PHE A 190 0.91 19.53 -7.12
N PHE A 191 0.72 18.56 -8.02
CA PHE A 191 -0.32 18.61 -9.05
C PHE A 191 -1.74 18.71 -8.49
N ASN A 192 -2.00 18.06 -7.35
CA ASN A 192 -3.31 18.05 -6.70
C ASN A 192 -3.58 19.29 -5.81
N ASN A 193 -2.56 20.11 -5.54
CA ASN A 193 -2.64 21.26 -4.63
C ASN A 193 -2.24 22.55 -5.35
N GLU A 194 -3.17 23.16 -6.10
CA GLU A 194 -2.92 24.40 -6.86
C GLU A 194 -2.53 25.59 -5.96
N ASP A 195 -2.86 25.55 -4.68
CA ASP A 195 -2.59 26.61 -3.70
C ASP A 195 -1.09 26.76 -3.43
N ILE A 196 -0.29 25.71 -3.57
CA ILE A 196 1.16 25.77 -3.38
C ILE A 196 1.95 26.16 -4.63
N TRP A 197 1.27 26.30 -5.79
CA TRP A 197 1.93 26.71 -7.03
C TRP A 197 2.38 28.17 -6.94
N PRO A 198 3.61 28.52 -7.34
CA PRO A 198 4.01 29.92 -7.40
C PRO A 198 3.10 30.72 -8.33
N SER A 199 2.67 31.91 -7.91
CA SER A 199 1.73 32.73 -8.70
C SER A 199 2.25 33.06 -10.09
N THR A 200 3.56 33.21 -10.26
CA THR A 200 4.24 33.44 -11.53
C THR A 200 4.20 32.24 -12.48
N HIS A 201 3.82 31.05 -11.99
CA HIS A 201 3.70 29.83 -12.79
C HIS A 201 2.24 29.41 -13.00
N ARG A 202 1.26 30.18 -12.53
CA ARG A 202 -0.16 29.85 -12.75
C ARG A 202 -0.64 30.50 -14.05
N ARG A 203 -1.04 29.68 -15.02
CA ARG A 203 -1.71 30.11 -16.24
C ARG A 203 -3.20 29.77 -16.12
N LYS A 204 -4.08 30.60 -16.66
CA LYS A 204 -5.52 30.28 -16.64
C LYS A 204 -5.74 29.01 -17.46
N SER A 205 -6.39 28.02 -16.86
CA SER A 205 -6.63 26.76 -17.56
C SER A 205 -7.61 26.96 -18.70
N GLN A 206 -7.41 26.19 -19.77
CA GLN A 206 -8.40 26.07 -20.86
C GLN A 206 -9.53 25.11 -20.49
N TYR A 207 -9.32 24.25 -19.49
CA TYR A 207 -10.29 23.26 -19.05
C TYR A 207 -11.26 23.84 -18.01
N THR A 208 -12.45 23.25 -17.93
CA THR A 208 -13.49 23.64 -16.95
C THR A 208 -13.35 22.94 -15.60
N TRP A 209 -12.64 21.81 -15.55
CA TRP A 209 -12.45 21.00 -14.33
C TRP A 209 -11.26 21.46 -13.47
N ARG A 210 -10.45 22.39 -13.97
CA ARG A 210 -9.26 22.93 -13.31
C ARG A 210 -9.19 24.44 -13.48
N LYS A 211 -8.75 25.18 -12.46
CA LYS A 211 -8.73 26.66 -12.52
C LYS A 211 -7.47 27.19 -13.20
N TYR A 212 -6.33 26.59 -12.90
CA TYR A 212 -5.03 26.98 -13.44
C TYR A 212 -4.28 25.78 -14.02
N ASP A 213 -3.54 26.01 -15.09
CA ASP A 213 -2.50 25.10 -15.56
C ASP A 213 -1.15 25.60 -15.04
N TYR A 214 -0.23 24.68 -14.78
CA TYR A 214 1.08 25.00 -14.23
C TYR A 214 2.09 25.23 -15.37
N ASP A 215 2.77 26.37 -15.33
CA ASP A 215 3.79 26.76 -16.29
C ASP A 215 5.16 26.22 -15.91
N TYR A 216 5.45 25.01 -16.37
CA TYR A 216 6.73 24.33 -16.17
C TYR A 216 7.84 24.84 -17.11
N LYS A 217 7.55 25.74 -18.07
CA LYS A 217 8.56 26.28 -19.02
C LYS A 217 9.26 27.54 -18.50
N GLN A 218 8.79 28.10 -17.37
CA GLN A 218 9.47 29.20 -16.66
C GLN A 218 10.88 28.80 -16.18
N LYS A 219 11.73 29.80 -15.94
CA LYS A 219 13.16 29.58 -15.64
C LYS A 219 13.51 29.42 -14.16
N SER A 220 12.68 29.88 -13.24
CA SER A 220 13.05 30.00 -11.81
C SER A 220 11.99 29.39 -10.91
N ASN A 221 12.40 28.76 -9.81
CA ASN A 221 11.51 28.25 -8.76
C ASN A 221 10.43 27.27 -9.28
N LEU A 222 10.82 26.39 -10.22
CA LEU A 222 9.95 25.31 -10.67
C LEU A 222 9.52 24.43 -9.48
N PHE A 223 8.27 24.01 -9.46
CA PHE A 223 7.67 23.16 -8.43
C PHE A 223 7.74 23.74 -7.01
N ASN A 224 7.82 25.07 -6.91
CA ASN A 224 8.07 25.79 -5.66
C ASN A 224 9.32 25.28 -4.92
N LEU A 225 10.33 24.88 -5.68
CA LEU A 225 11.53 24.21 -5.19
C LEU A 225 12.30 25.05 -4.17
N ASP A 226 12.26 26.38 -4.23
CA ASP A 226 12.88 27.23 -3.20
C ASP A 226 12.30 26.95 -1.81
N SER A 227 10.97 26.86 -1.72
CA SER A 227 10.27 26.57 -0.47
C SER A 227 10.49 25.12 -0.04
N LEU A 228 10.29 24.18 -0.97
CA LEU A 228 10.49 22.75 -0.73
C LEU A 228 11.91 22.47 -0.23
N TYR A 229 12.92 22.93 -0.97
CA TYR A 229 14.32 22.68 -0.66
C TYR A 229 14.74 23.31 0.66
N ARG A 230 14.15 24.45 1.04
CA ARG A 230 14.41 25.11 2.33
C ARG A 230 13.91 24.28 3.51
N LYS A 231 12.72 23.67 3.39
CA LYS A 231 12.11 22.78 4.39
C LYS A 231 12.73 21.38 4.42
N MET A 232 13.26 20.92 3.30
CA MET A 232 13.82 19.59 3.15
C MET A 232 14.93 19.31 4.18
N PRO A 233 14.95 18.12 4.80
CA PRO A 233 16.03 17.72 5.70
C PRO A 233 17.40 17.88 5.05
N LYS A 234 18.37 18.50 5.73
CA LYS A 234 19.70 18.79 5.17
C LYS A 234 20.63 17.57 5.19
N LYS A 235 20.15 16.45 4.66
CA LYS A 235 20.87 15.18 4.59
C LYS A 235 21.99 15.27 3.56
N THR A 236 23.04 14.49 3.77
CA THR A 236 24.24 14.46 2.93
C THR A 236 23.95 14.18 1.46
N PHE A 237 22.89 13.43 1.17
CA PHE A 237 22.50 13.07 -0.20
C PHE A 237 21.58 14.10 -0.89
N VAL A 238 21.02 15.10 -0.18
CA VAL A 238 20.20 16.17 -0.80
C VAL A 238 20.84 17.56 -0.68
N LYS A 239 21.77 17.76 0.27
CA LYS A 239 22.45 19.03 0.48
C LYS A 239 23.31 19.37 -0.76
N GLY A 240 23.17 20.59 -1.27
CA GLY A 240 23.78 21.04 -2.53
C GLY A 240 23.04 20.59 -3.79
N ARG A 241 22.24 19.51 -3.74
CA ARG A 241 21.64 18.84 -4.90
C ARG A 241 20.32 19.45 -5.41
N LYS A 242 20.20 20.78 -5.38
CA LYS A 242 18.91 21.44 -5.68
C LYS A 242 18.51 21.27 -7.14
N GLN A 243 19.45 21.46 -8.07
CA GLN A 243 19.15 21.34 -9.51
C GLN A 243 18.83 19.89 -9.90
N GLU A 244 19.51 18.92 -9.29
CA GLU A 244 19.26 17.50 -9.49
C GLU A 244 17.86 17.09 -9.01
N ILE A 245 17.41 17.63 -7.88
CA ILE A 245 16.02 17.46 -7.43
C ILE A 245 15.05 18.07 -8.46
N GLU A 246 15.31 19.29 -8.95
CA GLU A 246 14.47 19.91 -10.00
C GLU A 246 14.34 19.00 -11.22
N ILE A 247 15.43 18.36 -11.65
CA ILE A 247 15.45 17.43 -12.78
C ILE A 247 14.57 16.20 -12.51
N LEU A 248 14.65 15.61 -11.31
CA LEU A 248 13.78 14.49 -10.93
C LEU A 248 12.29 14.89 -10.92
N LEU A 249 11.98 16.08 -10.40
CA LEU A 249 10.62 16.60 -10.37
C LEU A 249 10.10 16.90 -11.79
N MET A 250 10.92 17.52 -12.64
CA MET A 250 10.56 17.81 -14.02
C MET A 250 10.27 16.53 -14.81
N TYR A 251 11.08 15.48 -14.62
CA TYR A 251 10.84 14.19 -15.26
C TYR A 251 9.39 13.70 -15.01
N TYR A 252 9.00 13.59 -13.74
CA TYR A 252 7.65 13.12 -13.40
C TYR A 252 6.54 14.09 -13.83
N TRP A 253 6.81 15.40 -13.82
CA TRP A 253 5.84 16.36 -14.33
C TRP A 253 5.55 16.14 -15.82
N LEU A 254 6.60 16.02 -16.64
CA LEU A 254 6.44 15.88 -18.09
C LEU A 254 5.87 14.52 -18.48
N HIS A 255 6.36 13.43 -17.88
CA HIS A 255 5.99 12.08 -18.31
C HIS A 255 4.69 11.55 -17.66
N ASP A 256 4.36 11.98 -16.44
CA ASP A 256 3.20 11.41 -15.72
C ASP A 256 2.02 12.40 -15.60
N MET A 257 2.26 13.71 -15.62
CA MET A 257 1.20 14.72 -15.40
C MET A 257 0.77 15.43 -16.68
N GLU A 258 1.72 15.99 -17.42
CA GLU A 258 1.45 16.82 -18.60
C GLU A 258 1.42 16.01 -19.91
N GLY A 259 2.36 15.09 -20.08
CA GLY A 259 2.60 14.37 -21.33
C GLY A 259 3.37 15.17 -22.39
N ASP A 260 4.22 16.15 -21.99
CA ASP A 260 5.08 16.93 -22.91
C ASP A 260 6.49 16.32 -22.99
N ASP A 261 6.57 15.13 -23.60
CA ASP A 261 7.83 14.39 -23.80
C ASP A 261 8.80 15.15 -24.72
N ASP A 262 8.28 15.96 -25.66
CA ASP A 262 9.07 16.73 -26.62
C ASP A 262 9.92 17.80 -25.91
N TYR A 263 9.40 18.40 -24.84
CA TYR A 263 10.12 19.42 -24.07
C TYR A 263 11.26 18.86 -23.21
N TRP A 264 11.28 17.55 -22.92
CA TRP A 264 12.24 16.95 -22.00
C TRP A 264 13.70 17.17 -22.44
N GLN A 265 14.00 16.98 -23.73
CA GLN A 265 15.35 17.17 -24.25
C GLN A 265 15.78 18.64 -24.20
N GLU A 266 14.90 19.56 -24.58
CA GLU A 266 15.16 21.01 -24.49
C GLU A 266 15.47 21.42 -23.03
N TYR A 267 14.70 20.88 -22.08
CA TYR A 267 14.94 21.12 -20.66
C TYR A 267 16.31 20.61 -20.22
N LEU A 268 16.67 19.36 -20.56
CA LEU A 268 17.95 18.75 -20.19
C LEU A 268 19.16 19.52 -20.76
N GLU A 269 19.11 19.92 -22.03
CA GLU A 269 20.16 20.71 -22.68
C GLU A 269 20.41 22.05 -21.96
N ARG A 270 19.36 22.62 -21.36
CA ARG A 270 19.44 23.87 -20.60
C ARG A 270 20.07 23.70 -19.21
N VAL A 271 19.77 22.60 -18.51
CA VAL A 271 20.12 22.44 -17.09
C VAL A 271 21.37 21.59 -16.84
N LEU A 272 21.65 20.58 -17.67
CA LEU A 272 22.83 19.72 -17.50
C LEU A 272 24.18 20.47 -17.59
N PRO A 273 24.36 21.51 -18.41
CA PRO A 273 25.61 22.29 -18.42
C PRO A 273 25.90 23.02 -17.10
N ALA A 274 24.88 23.29 -16.28
CA ALA A 274 25.05 23.92 -14.98
C ALA A 274 25.62 22.94 -13.94
N LEU A 275 25.27 21.65 -14.02
CA LEU A 275 25.79 20.61 -13.13
C LEU A 275 27.29 20.38 -13.32
N LYS A 276 27.78 20.47 -14.56
CA LYS A 276 29.21 20.26 -14.88
C LYS A 276 30.13 21.40 -14.43
N LYS A 277 29.58 22.50 -13.90
CA LYS A 277 30.33 23.72 -13.51
C LYS A 277 30.51 23.86 -12.00
N GLU A 278 29.92 22.98 -11.19
CA GLU A 278 30.12 22.89 -9.73
C GLU A 278 31.15 21.81 -9.36
#